data_AF-A0A6L3XUL2-F1
#
_entry.id   AF-A0A6L3XUL2-F1
#
_cell.length_a   1.000
_cell.length_b   1.000
_cell.length_c   1.000
_cell.angle_alpha   90.00
_cell.angle_beta   90.00
_cell.angle_gamma   90.00
#
_symmetry.space_group_name_H-M   'P 1'
#
loop_
_entity.id
_entity.type
_entity.pdbx_description
1 polymer ?
#
loop_
_entity_poly.entity_id
_entity_poly.type
_entity_poly.pdbx_seq_one_letter_code
_entity_poly.pdbx_strand_id
1 'polypeptide(L)'
;NYSNPPAHGASVVATILSNDALRAIWEQELNDMRQRIQRMRLLFVNTLAEKGADRDFSFIIKQNGMFSFSGLTKEQVLRLREEFGVYAVASGRVNVAGMTPDNMAPLCEAIVAVL
;
A
#
# COMPACT_ATOMS: atom_id res chain seq x y z
N ASN A 1 25.30 13.76 21.57
CA ASN A 1 24.70 15.07 21.28
C ASN A 1 24.88 15.41 19.82
N TYR A 2 23.81 15.71 19.09
CA TYR A 2 23.85 16.07 17.66
C TYR A 2 23.82 17.59 17.39
N SER A 3 23.91 18.41 18.45
CA SER A 3 23.90 19.89 18.42
C SER A 3 22.60 20.50 17.88
N ASN A 4 22.41 20.52 16.56
CA ASN A 4 21.25 21.12 15.89
C ASN A 4 20.66 20.15 14.85
N PRO A 5 19.35 20.21 14.59
CA PRO A 5 18.72 19.35 13.59
C PRO A 5 19.11 19.75 12.14
N PRO A 6 18.94 18.84 11.16
CA PRO A 6 19.12 19.16 9.74
C PRO A 6 18.15 20.25 9.26
N ALA A 7 18.65 21.27 8.56
CA ALA A 7 17.86 22.44 8.18
C ALA A 7 17.02 22.27 6.90
N HIS A 8 17.52 21.53 5.90
CA HIS A 8 16.96 21.57 4.56
C HIS A 8 15.51 21.04 4.48
N GLY A 9 15.24 19.86 5.04
CA GLY A 9 13.88 19.29 5.03
C GLY A 9 12.85 20.17 5.78
N ALA A 10 13.26 20.74 6.91
CA ALA A 10 12.42 21.69 7.66
C ALA A 10 12.13 22.96 6.85
N SER A 11 13.13 23.48 6.13
CA SER A 11 12.99 24.66 5.26
C SER A 11 12.03 24.42 4.09
N VAL A 12 12.08 23.23 3.46
CA VAL A 12 11.13 22.85 2.40
C VAL A 12 9.71 22.82 2.92
N VAL A 13 9.46 22.15 4.05
CA VAL A 13 8.14 22.09 4.67
C VAL A 13 7.65 23.48 5.06
N ALA A 14 8.50 24.30 5.68
CA ALA A 14 8.15 25.67 6.04
C ALA A 14 7.79 26.52 4.80
N THR A 15 8.52 26.37 3.70
CA THR A 15 8.25 27.07 2.43
C THR A 15 6.90 26.68 1.85
N ILE A 16 6.58 25.38 1.82
CA ILE A 16 5.29 24.88 1.31
C ILE A 16 4.13 25.38 2.19
N LEU A 17 4.27 25.26 3.52
CA LEU A 17 3.17 25.54 4.44
C LEU A 17 2.92 27.04 4.69
N SER A 18 3.90 27.91 4.42
CA SER A 18 3.79 29.37 4.57
C SER A 18 3.31 30.10 3.32
N ASN A 19 3.13 29.39 2.20
CA ASN A 19 2.64 29.93 0.94
C ASN A 19 1.34 29.22 0.54
N ASP A 20 0.23 29.97 0.48
CA ASP A 20 -1.09 29.41 0.22
C ASP A 20 -1.19 28.63 -1.11
N ALA A 21 -0.51 29.11 -2.16
CA ALA A 21 -0.52 28.44 -3.46
C ALA A 21 0.25 27.12 -3.43
N LEU A 22 1.42 27.09 -2.77
CA LEU A 22 2.21 25.86 -2.61
C LEU A 22 1.50 24.85 -1.71
N ARG A 23 0.89 25.33 -0.62
CA ARG A 23 0.10 24.50 0.28
C ARG A 23 -1.08 23.86 -0.44
N ALA A 24 -1.81 24.61 -1.26
CA ALA A 24 -2.94 24.07 -2.02
C ALA A 24 -2.51 22.94 -2.97
N ILE A 25 -1.38 23.10 -3.66
CA ILE A 25 -0.81 22.05 -4.53
C ILE A 25 -0.46 20.81 -3.71
N TRP A 26 0.24 20.98 -2.59
CA TRP A 26 0.65 19.87 -1.73
C TRP A 26 -0.55 19.13 -1.12
N GLU A 27 -1.57 19.84 -0.63
CA GLU A 27 -2.79 19.23 -0.08
C GLU A 27 -3.56 18.45 -1.16
N GLN A 28 -3.63 18.99 -2.38
CA GLN A 28 -4.26 18.31 -3.52
C GLN A 28 -3.52 17.02 -3.87
N GLU A 29 -2.19 17.07 -4.06
CA GLU A 29 -1.38 15.88 -4.36
C GLU A 29 -1.48 14.83 -3.25
N LEU A 30 -1.44 15.25 -1.98
CA LEU A 30 -1.59 14.34 -0.85
C LEU A 30 -2.97 13.68 -0.82
N ASN A 31 -4.03 14.44 -1.12
CA ASN A 31 -5.39 13.91 -1.21
C ASN A 31 -5.52 12.91 -2.37
N ASP A 32 -4.91 13.18 -3.53
CA ASP A 32 -4.94 12.28 -4.68
C ASP A 32 -4.21 10.96 -4.37
N MET A 33 -3.07 11.03 -3.68
CA MET A 33 -2.35 9.85 -3.19
C MET A 33 -3.21 9.04 -2.21
N ARG A 34 -3.90 9.70 -1.27
CA ARG A 34 -4.82 9.06 -0.32
C ARG A 34 -5.95 8.34 -1.04
N GLN A 35 -6.59 9.01 -2.01
CA GLN A 35 -7.67 8.42 -2.79
C GLN A 35 -7.18 7.24 -3.65
N ARG A 36 -5.97 7.34 -4.23
CA ARG A 36 -5.38 6.22 -4.98
C ARG A 36 -5.19 4.99 -4.12
N ILE A 37 -4.68 5.14 -2.89
CA ILE A 37 -4.52 4.03 -1.95
C ILE A 37 -5.88 3.38 -1.66
N GLN A 38 -6.93 4.18 -1.42
CA GLN A 38 -8.27 3.64 -1.18
C GLN A 38 -8.82 2.88 -2.39
N ARG A 39 -8.62 3.40 -3.62
CA ARG A 39 -8.99 2.70 -4.86
C ARG A 39 -8.27 1.36 -5.01
N MET A 40 -6.97 1.31 -4.68
CA MET A 40 -6.20 0.06 -4.73
C MET A 40 -6.68 -0.95 -3.68
N ARG A 41 -7.11 -0.52 -2.49
CA ARG A 41 -7.72 -1.43 -1.48
C ARG A 41 -9.00 -2.06 -2.01
N LEU A 42 -9.89 -1.26 -2.59
CA LEU A 42 -11.14 -1.75 -3.19
C LEU A 42 -10.87 -2.71 -4.34
N LEU A 43 -10.00 -2.30 -5.28
CA LEU A 43 -9.64 -3.11 -6.43
C LEU A 43 -9.01 -4.44 -5.98
N PHE A 44 -8.14 -4.43 -4.98
CA PHE A 44 -7.50 -5.63 -4.45
C PHE A 44 -8.48 -6.63 -3.86
N VAL A 45 -9.38 -6.18 -2.99
CA VAL A 45 -10.38 -7.07 -2.37
C VAL A 45 -11.38 -7.61 -3.39
N ASN A 46 -11.85 -6.76 -4.32
CA ASN A 46 -12.75 -7.20 -5.38
C ASN A 46 -12.07 -8.23 -6.29
N THR A 47 -10.83 -7.97 -6.70
CA THR A 47 -10.10 -8.90 -7.58
C THR A 47 -9.79 -10.22 -6.87
N LEU A 48 -9.46 -10.21 -5.58
CA LEU A 48 -9.31 -11.46 -4.80
C LEU A 48 -10.59 -12.30 -4.80
N ALA A 49 -11.75 -11.66 -4.58
CA ALA A 49 -13.04 -12.34 -4.63
C ALA A 49 -13.36 -12.88 -6.03
N GLU A 50 -13.12 -12.09 -7.08
CA GLU A 50 -13.29 -12.49 -8.48
C GLU A 50 -12.39 -13.67 -8.87
N LYS A 51 -11.17 -13.74 -8.31
CA LYS A 51 -10.21 -14.83 -8.53
C LYS A 51 -10.48 -16.07 -7.67
N GLY A 52 -11.50 -16.04 -6.80
CA GLY A 52 -11.96 -17.21 -6.04
C GLY A 52 -11.29 -17.39 -4.69
N ALA A 53 -10.80 -16.32 -4.05
CA ALA A 53 -10.36 -16.40 -2.66
C ALA A 53 -11.49 -16.89 -1.75
N ASP A 54 -11.24 -17.93 -0.96
CA ASP A 54 -12.20 -18.52 -0.02
C ASP A 54 -12.39 -17.70 1.26
N ARG A 55 -11.35 -16.95 1.63
CA ARG A 55 -11.30 -16.08 2.81
C ARG A 55 -11.85 -14.68 2.53
N ASP A 56 -12.54 -14.11 3.53
CA ASP A 56 -12.96 -12.69 3.49
C ASP A 56 -11.77 -11.73 3.73
N PHE A 57 -11.52 -10.86 2.76
CA PHE A 57 -10.52 -9.79 2.82
C PHE A 57 -11.12 -8.38 2.98
N SER A 58 -12.43 -8.26 3.23
CA SER A 58 -13.14 -6.98 3.37
C SER A 58 -12.54 -6.02 4.41
N PHE A 59 -11.84 -6.56 5.40
CA PHE A 59 -11.13 -5.78 6.42
C PHE A 59 -10.04 -4.87 5.80
N ILE A 60 -9.45 -5.23 4.65
CA ILE A 60 -8.43 -4.42 3.98
C ILE A 60 -8.99 -3.09 3.49
N ILE A 61 -10.26 -3.04 3.08
CA ILE A 61 -10.95 -1.82 2.63
C ILE A 61 -11.12 -0.82 3.80
N LYS A 62 -11.32 -1.34 5.02
CA LYS A 62 -11.57 -0.55 6.23
C LYS A 62 -10.29 -0.01 6.87
N GLN A 63 -9.13 -0.57 6.53
CA GLN A 63 -7.83 -0.14 7.05
C GLN A 63 -7.32 1.12 6.35
N ASN A 64 -6.56 1.92 7.10
CA ASN A 64 -5.97 3.17 6.62
C ASN A 64 -4.45 3.08 6.48
N GLY A 65 -3.88 4.01 5.71
CA GLY A 65 -2.43 4.10 5.48
C GLY A 65 -1.94 3.22 4.33
N MET A 66 -0.62 3.17 4.15
CA MET A 66 0.02 2.48 3.01
C MET A 66 0.13 0.96 3.20
N PHE A 67 -0.02 0.46 4.41
CA PHE A 67 0.22 -0.95 4.73
C PHE A 67 -1.05 -1.68 5.13
N SER A 68 -1.04 -2.99 4.93
CA SER A 68 -2.08 -3.90 5.38
C SER A 68 -1.42 -5.19 5.86
N PHE A 69 -1.96 -5.81 6.90
CA PHE A 69 -1.67 -7.22 7.15
C PHE A 69 -2.60 -8.04 6.27
N SER A 70 -2.07 -8.79 5.30
CA SER A 70 -2.86 -9.65 4.42
C SER A 70 -3.50 -10.81 5.17
N GLY A 71 -2.92 -11.22 6.30
CA GLY A 71 -3.31 -12.42 7.02
C GLY A 71 -2.71 -13.70 6.44
N LEU A 72 -1.83 -13.59 5.43
CA LEU A 72 -1.04 -14.72 4.93
C LEU A 72 -0.05 -15.20 6.00
N THR A 73 0.13 -16.51 6.08
CA THR A 73 1.17 -17.11 6.93
C THR A 73 2.56 -16.92 6.33
N LYS A 74 3.59 -17.20 7.14
CA LYS A 74 4.98 -17.14 6.67
C LYS A 74 5.22 -18.11 5.51
N GLU A 75 4.63 -19.30 5.57
CA GLU A 75 4.74 -20.34 4.55
C GLU A 75 4.09 -19.89 3.23
N GLN A 76 2.91 -19.28 3.30
CA GLN A 76 2.24 -18.71 2.12
C GLN A 76 3.04 -17.55 1.51
N VAL A 77 3.65 -16.69 2.33
CA VAL A 77 4.55 -15.63 1.86
C VAL A 77 5.82 -16.19 1.20
N LEU A 78 6.36 -17.31 1.70
CA LEU A 78 7.50 -17.97 1.05
C LEU A 78 7.12 -18.56 -0.31
N ARG A 79 5.95 -19.20 -0.40
CA ARG A 79 5.41 -19.69 -1.68
C ARG A 79 5.19 -18.57 -2.69
N LEU A 80 4.62 -17.43 -2.28
CA LEU A 80 4.48 -16.25 -3.14
C LEU A 80 5.81 -15.82 -3.76
N ARG A 81 6.88 -15.82 -2.95
CA ARG A 81 8.21 -15.44 -3.40
C ARG A 81 8.78 -16.46 -4.39
N GLU A 82 8.69 -17.74 -4.07
CA GLU A 82 9.37 -18.82 -4.78
C GLU A 82 8.65 -19.22 -6.07
N GLU A 83 7.31 -19.24 -6.06
CA GLU A 83 6.48 -19.68 -7.18
C GLU A 83 6.11 -18.52 -8.11
N PHE A 84 5.98 -17.30 -7.59
CA PHE A 84 5.40 -16.16 -8.33
C PHE A 84 6.27 -14.89 -8.35
N GLY A 85 7.39 -14.87 -7.62
CA GLY A 85 8.23 -13.66 -7.53
C GLY A 85 7.56 -12.49 -6.81
N VAL A 86 6.55 -12.75 -5.98
CA VAL A 86 5.83 -11.73 -5.19
C VAL A 86 6.44 -11.66 -3.79
N TYR A 87 6.98 -10.50 -3.44
CA TYR A 87 7.70 -10.30 -2.17
C TYR A 87 6.85 -9.53 -1.16
N ALA A 88 6.65 -10.12 0.02
CA ALA A 88 6.02 -9.50 1.18
C ALA A 88 6.86 -9.70 2.45
N VAL A 89 6.56 -8.96 3.51
CA VAL A 89 7.20 -9.21 4.81
C VAL A 89 6.69 -10.54 5.36
N ALA A 90 7.56 -11.33 5.98
CA ALA A 90 7.22 -12.64 6.56
C ALA A 90 6.04 -12.63 7.56
N SER A 91 5.69 -11.46 8.11
CA SER A 91 4.50 -11.25 8.95
C SER A 91 3.19 -11.10 8.17
N GLY A 92 3.22 -11.25 6.84
CA GLY A 92 2.08 -10.99 5.96
C GLY A 92 1.81 -9.51 5.71
N ARG A 93 2.67 -8.59 6.17
CA ARG A 93 2.53 -7.15 5.90
C ARG A 93 2.83 -6.84 4.43
N VAL A 94 1.88 -6.24 3.73
CA VAL A 94 1.98 -5.80 2.33
C VAL A 94 1.91 -4.28 2.23
N ASN A 95 2.56 -3.71 1.19
CA ASN A 95 2.48 -2.30 0.86
C ASN A 95 1.44 -2.09 -0.27
N VAL A 96 0.27 -1.55 0.09
CA VAL A 96 -0.80 -1.24 -0.86
C VAL A 96 -0.37 -0.17 -1.87
N ALA A 97 0.58 0.70 -1.49
CA ALA A 97 1.08 1.71 -2.41
C ALA A 97 1.86 1.12 -3.60
N GLY A 98 2.39 -0.10 -3.48
CA GLY A 98 3.04 -0.83 -4.58
C GLY A 98 2.08 -1.51 -5.54
N MET A 99 0.78 -1.53 -5.24
CA MET A 99 -0.24 -2.07 -6.14
C MET A 99 -0.59 -1.05 -7.22
N THR A 100 -0.78 -1.55 -8.43
CA THR A 100 -1.23 -0.83 -9.61
C THR A 100 -2.36 -1.62 -10.28
N PRO A 101 -3.19 -0.99 -11.13
CA PRO A 101 -4.14 -1.73 -11.96
C PRO A 101 -3.47 -2.86 -12.76
N ASP A 102 -2.29 -2.58 -13.33
CA ASP A 102 -1.55 -3.51 -14.20
C ASP A 102 -1.04 -4.75 -13.46
N ASN A 103 -0.64 -4.62 -12.18
CA ASN A 103 -0.13 -5.74 -11.40
C ASN A 103 -1.20 -6.44 -10.55
N MET A 104 -2.44 -5.95 -10.55
CA MET A 104 -3.48 -6.44 -9.65
C MET A 104 -3.88 -7.89 -9.94
N ALA A 105 -4.16 -8.20 -11.21
CA ALA A 105 -4.60 -9.53 -11.62
C ALA A 105 -3.55 -10.61 -11.28
N PRO A 106 -2.28 -10.50 -11.70
CA PRO A 106 -1.27 -11.51 -11.36
C PRO A 106 -0.99 -11.58 -9.85
N LEU A 107 -1.07 -10.46 -9.12
CA LEU A 107 -0.93 -10.46 -7.67
C LEU A 107 -2.04 -11.29 -6.99
N CYS A 108 -3.30 -11.08 -7.38
CA CYS A 108 -4.43 -11.79 -6.78
C CYS A 108 -4.43 -13.27 -7.16
N GLU A 109 -4.06 -13.61 -8.40
CA GLU A 109 -3.88 -15.00 -8.83
C GLU A 109 -2.81 -15.72 -8.00
N ALA A 110 -1.66 -15.09 -7.77
CA ALA A 110 -0.60 -15.64 -6.94
C ALA A 110 -1.07 -15.84 -5.48
N ILE A 111 -1.80 -14.87 -4.93
CA ILE A 111 -2.34 -14.99 -3.56
C ILE A 111 -3.29 -16.17 -3.48
N VAL A 112 -4.29 -16.25 -4.36
CA VAL A 112 -5.27 -17.35 -4.36
C VAL A 112 -4.59 -18.72 -4.51
N ALA A 113 -3.56 -18.83 -5.33
CA ALA A 113 -2.81 -20.08 -5.52
C ALA A 113 -2.04 -20.55 -4.27
N VAL A 114 -1.78 -19.66 -3.30
CA VAL A 114 -1.12 -19.99 -2.04
C VAL A 114 -2.05 -19.99 -0.83
N LEU A 115 -3.32 -19.59 -0.98
CA LEU A 115 -4.30 -19.63 0.10
C LEU A 115 -4.52 -21.06 0.60
#